data_AF-A0A524CZA3-F1
#
_entry.id   AF-A0A524CZA3-F1
#
_cell.length_a   1.000
_cell.length_b   1.000
_cell.length_c   1.000
_cell.angle_alpha   90.00
_cell.angle_beta   90.00
_cell.angle_gamma   90.00
#
_symmetry.space_group_name_H-M   'P 1'
#
loop_
_entity.id
_entity.type
_entity.pdbx_description
1 polymer ?
#
loop_
_entity_poly.entity_id
_entity_poly.type
_entity_poly.pdbx_seq_one_letter_code
_entity_poly.pdbx_strand_id
1 'polypeptide(L)' 'MAEKNDDILTIEKSEGRRVCPKCGQDRKHMIHESIDKENIIMDYPRMYGKKYKCGSCGCEWREK' A
#
# COMPACT_ATOMS: atom_id res chain seq x y z
N MET A 1 14.62 -17.19 9.12
CA MET A 1 13.40 -17.14 8.29
C MET A 1 12.86 -15.71 8.27
N ALA A 2 12.79 -15.08 7.09
CA ALA A 2 11.92 -13.94 6.78
C ALA A 2 11.96 -13.76 5.26
N GLU A 3 11.14 -14.52 4.54
CA GLU A 3 10.96 -14.39 3.09
C GLU A 3 10.23 -13.05 2.83
N LYS A 4 10.99 -12.00 2.51
CA LYS A 4 10.42 -10.74 2.02
C LYS A 4 10.03 -10.93 0.57
N ASN A 5 8.73 -11.06 0.34
CA ASN A 5 8.15 -11.06 -0.99
C ASN A 5 8.06 -9.60 -1.46
N ASP A 6 9.07 -9.20 -2.25
CA ASP A 6 9.38 -7.82 -2.65
C ASP A 6 8.61 -7.35 -3.91
N ASP A 7 7.31 -7.62 -3.97
CA ASP A 7 6.45 -7.18 -5.10
C ASP A 7 5.24 -6.38 -4.58
N ILE A 8 5.54 -5.27 -3.89
CA ILE A 8 4.51 -4.28 -3.52
C ILE A 8 4.32 -3.34 -4.71
N LEU A 9 3.11 -3.36 -5.29
CA LEU A 9 2.75 -2.55 -6.45
C LEU A 9 2.86 -1.06 -6.10
N THR A 10 3.51 -0.27 -6.95
CA THR A 10 3.56 1.19 -6.78
C THR A 10 2.58 1.81 -7.77
N ILE A 11 1.55 2.49 -7.26
CA ILE A 11 0.56 3.21 -8.07
C ILE A 11 0.66 4.71 -7.81
N GLU A 12 0.33 5.50 -8.82
CA GLU A 12 0.14 6.94 -8.68
C GLU A 12 -1.13 7.20 -7.85
N LYS A 13 -1.12 8.26 -7.02
CA LYS A 13 -2.32 8.68 -6.28
C LYS A 13 -3.50 8.88 -7.23
N SER A 14 -4.44 7.96 -7.21
CA SER A 14 -5.72 8.15 -7.88
C SER A 14 -6.50 9.24 -7.13
N GLU A 15 -6.71 10.40 -7.74
CA GLU A 15 -7.60 11.45 -7.21
C GLU A 15 -9.05 10.95 -7.22
N GLY A 16 -9.47 10.29 -6.13
CA GLY A 16 -10.82 9.75 -6.02
C GLY A 16 -10.98 8.63 -5.00
N ARG A 17 -11.90 7.71 -5.29
CA ARG A 17 -12.15 6.53 -4.44
C ARG A 17 -10.98 5.57 -4.60
N ARG A 18 -10.31 5.22 -3.50
CA ARG A 18 -9.19 4.26 -3.52
C ARG A 18 -9.71 2.90 -3.99
N VAL A 19 -9.25 2.46 -5.15
CA VAL A 19 -9.63 1.18 -5.76
C VAL A 19 -8.42 0.25 -5.77
N CYS A 20 -8.63 -1.02 -5.42
CA CYS A 20 -7.58 -2.02 -5.54
C CYS A 20 -7.20 -2.21 -7.02
N PRO A 21 -5.92 -2.05 -7.40
CA PRO A 21 -5.49 -2.16 -8.79
C PRO A 21 -5.60 -3.58 -9.36
N LYS A 22 -5.72 -4.59 -8.48
CA LYS A 22 -5.76 -6.01 -8.88
C LYS A 22 -7.17 -6.56 -9.07
N CYS A 23 -8.12 -6.13 -8.25
CA CYS A 23 -9.49 -6.67 -8.26
C CYS A 23 -10.58 -5.63 -8.47
N GLY A 24 -10.24 -4.34 -8.61
CA GLY A 24 -11.22 -3.28 -8.78
C GLY A 24 -12.04 -2.97 -7.52
N GLN A 25 -11.64 -3.47 -6.35
CA GLN A 25 -12.40 -3.25 -5.11
C GLN A 25 -12.27 -1.81 -4.64
N ASP A 26 -13.38 -1.09 -4.60
CA ASP A 26 -13.48 0.32 -4.23
C ASP A 26 -13.93 0.55 -2.77
N ARG A 27 -14.30 -0.54 -2.08
CA ARG A 27 -14.82 -0.50 -0.71
C ARG A 27 -13.71 -0.20 0.29
N LYS A 28 -13.76 0.97 0.92
CA LYS A 28 -12.80 1.43 1.94
C LYS A 28 -12.60 0.43 3.10
N HIS A 29 -13.66 -0.24 3.56
CA HIS A 29 -13.56 -1.22 4.65
C HIS A 29 -12.75 -2.47 4.29
N MET A 30 -12.55 -2.75 3.00
CA MET A 30 -11.70 -3.83 2.53
C MET A 30 -10.26 -3.38 2.32
N ILE A 31 -9.91 -2.10 2.45
CA ILE A 31 -8.57 -1.58 2.19
C ILE A 31 -7.94 -1.17 3.52
N HIS A 32 -7.04 -2.01 4.00
CA HIS A 32 -6.29 -1.77 5.23
C HIS A 32 -5.07 -0.90 4.95
N GLU A 33 -5.03 0.28 5.55
CA GLU A 33 -3.86 1.16 5.53
C GLU A 33 -2.87 0.71 6.62
N SER A 34 -1.58 0.64 6.29
CA SER A 34 -0.51 0.30 7.23
C SER A 34 0.76 1.07 6.88
N ILE A 35 1.61 1.28 7.89
CA ILE A 35 2.88 1.99 7.70
C ILE A 35 3.90 0.99 7.16
N ASP A 36 4.55 1.37 6.07
CA ASP A 36 5.61 0.60 5.45
C ASP A 36 6.97 1.08 5.98
N LYS A 37 7.53 0.32 6.93
CA LYS A 37 8.82 0.65 7.55
C LYS A 37 10.02 0.43 6.62
N GLU A 38 9.81 -0.17 5.46
CA GLU A 38 10.85 -0.43 4.47
C GLU A 38 10.99 0.73 3.49
N ASN A 39 9.89 1.44 3.22
CA ASN A 39 9.90 2.66 2.43
C ASN A 39 10.14 3.89 3.31
N ILE A 40 11.40 4.30 3.45
CA ILE A 40 11.76 5.53 4.19
C ILE A 40 11.66 6.71 3.22
N ILE A 41 10.65 7.57 3.40
CA ILE A 41 10.45 8.78 2.59
C ILE A 41 11.45 9.87 3.01
N MET A 42 11.74 9.97 4.30
CA MET A 42 12.65 10.97 4.87
C MET A 42 13.39 10.34 6.04
N ASP A 43 14.71 10.46 6.08
CA ASP A 43 15.53 9.92 7.16
C ASP A 43 15.48 10.80 8.41
N TYR A 44 15.31 12.13 8.24
CA TYR A 44 15.27 13.07 9.35
C TYR A 44 14.33 14.27 9.09
N PRO A 45 13.18 14.39 9.80
CA PRO A 45 12.57 13.45 10.75
C PRO A 45 12.08 12.16 10.05
N ARG A 46 12.24 11.02 10.73
CA ARG A 46 12.03 9.69 10.15
C ARG A 46 10.57 9.47 9.73
N MET A 47 10.28 9.64 8.44
CA MET A 47 8.96 9.41 7.86
C MET A 47 8.96 8.15 7.01
N TYR A 48 8.05 7.25 7.37
CA TYR A 48 7.79 6.01 6.64
C TYR A 48 6.65 6.21 5.65
N GLY A 49 6.74 5.53 4.52
CA GLY A 49 5.67 5.49 3.53
C GLY A 49 4.46 4.73 4.03
N LYS A 50 3.33 4.95 3.36
CA LYS A 50 2.10 4.19 3.60
C LYS A 50 2.01 3.07 2.58
N LYS A 51 1.54 1.91 3.04
CA LYS A 51 1.09 0.80 2.19
C LYS A 51 -0.37 0.50 2.45
N TYR A 52 -1.00 -0.08 1.44
CA TYR A 52 -2.40 -0.49 1.45
C TYR A 52 -2.48 -1.96 1.16
N LYS A 53 -3.39 -2.64 1.84
CA LYS A 53 -3.67 -4.06 1.63
C LYS A 53 -5.15 -4.26 1.36
N CYS A 54 -5.48 -4.90 0.25
CA CYS A 54 -6.85 -5.32 -0.01
C CYS A 54 -7.17 -6.62 0.74
N GLY A 55 -8.25 -6.62 1.52
CA GLY A 55 -8.79 -7.78 2.22
C GLY A 55 -9.56 -8.75 1.31
N SER A 56 -9.88 -8.37 0.07
CA SER A 56 -10.57 -9.26 -0.89
C SER A 56 -9.58 -10.15 -1.66
N CYS A 57 -8.51 -9.56 -2.20
CA CYS A 57 -7.54 -10.27 -3.05
C CYS A 57 -6.14 -10.41 -2.45
N GLY A 58 -5.90 -9.84 -1.26
CA GLY A 58 -4.59 -9.84 -0.59
C GLY A 58 -3.55 -8.92 -1.22
N CYS A 59 -3.90 -8.16 -2.25
CA CYS A 59 -2.97 -7.28 -2.95
C CYS A 59 -2.43 -6.18 -2.03
N GLU A 60 -1.11 -6.00 -2.01
CA GLU A 60 -0.42 -4.92 -1.30
C GLU A 60 0.12 -3.90 -2.30
N TRP A 61 -0.17 -2.61 -2.10
CA TRP A 61 0.34 -1.52 -2.93
C TRP A 61 0.70 -0.28 -2.13
N ARG A 62 1.54 0.57 -2.71
CA ARG A 62 1.96 1.87 -2.19
C ARG A 62 1.42 2.96 -3.11
N GLU A 63 1.01 4.08 -2.53
CA GLU A 63 0.72 5.32 -3.26
C GLU A 63 1.96 6.20 -3.18
N LYS A 64 2.51 6.61 -4.32
CA LYS A 64 3.60 7.59 -4.41
C LYS A 64 3.03 9.00 -4.54
#